data_AF-A0A8C8M330-F1
#
_entry.id   AF-A0A8C8M330-F1
#
_cell.length_a   1.000
_cell.length_b   1.000
_cell.length_c   1.000
_cell.angle_alpha   90.00
_cell.angle_beta   90.00
_cell.angle_gamma   90.00
#
_symmetry.space_group_name_H-M   'P 1'
#
loop_
_entity.id
_entity.type
_entity.pdbx_description
1 polymer ?
#
loop_
_entity_poly.entity_id
_entity_poly.type
_entity_poly.pdbx_seq_one_letter_code
_entity_poly.pdbx_strand_id
1 'polypeptide(L)'
;MGGTRNSKTHLKGTLGNIQIRSKTLQEVETNQLTQQIDIMTHTIQRERERAAELELRARLFNFGKYKSDDQEGMFDSLGVKVEEVYRGCVGDSEANLSTLQMLKAIESRLDELLEKVEIVPKERLVLAERAKEKERRFRLRDEKMHQDKQHQEERLKRALERAQADVKKTVSHTICLNTTPLQSYSPKLCAKSVCNITLSLDAYRLTEILHN
;
A
#
# COMPACT_ATOMS: atom_id res chain seq x y z
N MET A 1 -65.99 100.79 -12.91
CA MET A 1 -64.52 100.79 -13.14
C MET A 1 -63.75 99.84 -12.18
N GLY A 2 -64.24 98.62 -11.89
CA GLY A 2 -63.66 97.76 -10.83
C GLY A 2 -63.13 96.36 -11.23
N GLY A 3 -63.43 95.84 -12.42
CA GLY A 3 -63.23 94.41 -12.73
C GLY A 3 -61.81 93.98 -13.12
N THR A 4 -60.97 94.88 -13.63
CA THR A 4 -59.67 94.53 -14.25
C THR A 4 -58.48 94.48 -13.31
N ARG A 5 -58.59 95.06 -12.10
CA ARG A 5 -57.51 95.00 -11.09
C ARG A 5 -57.50 93.67 -10.32
N ASN A 6 -58.67 93.12 -9.98
CA ASN A 6 -58.77 91.83 -9.29
C ASN A 6 -58.40 90.63 -10.18
N SER A 7 -58.64 90.70 -11.50
CA SER A 7 -58.26 89.61 -12.42
C SER A 7 -56.74 89.54 -12.62
N LYS A 8 -56.05 90.69 -12.70
CA LYS A 8 -54.59 90.76 -12.84
C LYS A 8 -53.84 90.27 -11.61
N THR A 9 -54.35 90.54 -10.41
CA THR A 9 -53.77 90.02 -9.15
C THR A 9 -54.01 88.53 -9.00
N HIS A 10 -55.19 88.03 -9.39
CA HIS A 10 -55.50 86.60 -9.39
C HIS A 10 -54.62 85.80 -10.37
N LEU A 11 -54.42 86.32 -11.59
CA LEU A 11 -53.55 85.72 -12.61
C LEU A 11 -52.07 85.68 -12.19
N LYS A 12 -51.58 86.72 -11.51
CA LYS A 12 -50.23 86.72 -10.93
C LYS A 12 -50.08 85.68 -9.81
N GLY A 13 -51.10 85.51 -8.98
CA GLY A 13 -51.13 84.49 -7.93
C GLY A 13 -51.11 83.07 -8.49
N THR A 14 -51.89 82.79 -9.54
CA THR A 14 -51.89 81.47 -10.18
C THR A 14 -50.56 81.15 -10.87
N LEU A 15 -49.93 82.11 -11.56
CA LEU A 15 -48.58 81.93 -12.12
C LEU A 15 -47.52 81.63 -11.06
N GLY A 16 -47.55 82.34 -9.93
CA GLY A 16 -46.66 82.09 -8.80
C GLY A 16 -46.84 80.68 -8.22
N ASN A 17 -48.09 80.24 -8.05
CA ASN A 17 -48.40 78.91 -7.54
C ASN A 17 -47.95 77.79 -8.49
N ILE A 18 -48.09 77.99 -9.81
CA ILE A 18 -47.60 77.03 -10.82
C ILE A 18 -46.07 76.93 -10.77
N GLN A 19 -45.37 78.06 -10.64
CA GLN A 19 -43.91 78.06 -10.56
C GLN A 19 -43.40 77.38 -9.28
N ILE A 20 -44.04 77.64 -8.13
CA ILE A 20 -43.70 77.00 -6.85
C ILE A 20 -43.92 75.49 -6.96
N ARG A 21 -45.07 75.06 -7.49
CA ARG A 21 -45.38 73.64 -7.68
C ARG A 21 -44.35 72.94 -8.58
N SER A 22 -43.96 73.58 -9.68
CA SER A 22 -42.92 73.05 -10.58
C SER A 22 -41.58 72.87 -9.88
N LYS A 23 -41.13 73.87 -9.10
CA LYS A 23 -39.90 73.78 -8.30
C LYS A 23 -39.97 72.68 -7.25
N THR A 24 -41.08 72.57 -6.52
CA THR A 24 -41.24 71.53 -5.50
C THR A 24 -41.25 70.12 -6.09
N LEU A 25 -41.83 69.94 -7.28
CA LEU A 25 -41.81 68.65 -7.98
C LEU A 25 -40.39 68.30 -8.42
N GLN A 26 -39.67 69.27 -8.97
CA GLN A 26 -38.27 69.08 -9.37
C GLN A 26 -37.39 68.74 -8.16
N GLU A 27 -37.58 69.40 -7.02
CA GLU A 27 -36.88 69.08 -5.76
C GLU A 27 -37.20 67.66 -5.26
N VAL A 28 -38.46 67.24 -5.35
CA VAL A 28 -38.87 65.87 -4.98
C VAL A 28 -38.20 64.84 -5.90
N GLU A 29 -38.21 65.07 -7.21
CA GLU A 29 -37.54 64.18 -8.18
C GLU A 29 -36.03 64.13 -7.96
N THR A 30 -35.37 65.27 -7.71
CA THR A 30 -33.93 65.29 -7.40
C THR A 30 -33.63 64.54 -6.12
N ASN A 31 -34.45 64.71 -5.07
CA ASN A 31 -34.26 64.01 -3.81
C ASN A 31 -34.46 62.49 -3.96
N GLN A 32 -35.42 62.06 -4.77
CA GLN A 32 -35.64 60.65 -5.08
C GLN A 32 -34.45 60.04 -5.84
N LEU A 33 -33.91 60.76 -6.83
CA LEU A 33 -32.73 60.32 -7.58
C LEU A 33 -31.50 60.24 -6.69
N THR A 34 -31.27 61.24 -5.83
CA THR A 34 -30.17 61.21 -4.85
C THR A 34 -30.28 60.00 -3.92
N GLN A 35 -31.48 59.72 -3.40
CA GLN A 35 -31.72 58.57 -2.54
C GLN A 35 -31.46 57.24 -3.27
N GLN A 36 -31.86 57.12 -4.54
CA GLN A 36 -31.54 55.92 -5.35
C GLN A 36 -30.04 55.76 -5.57
N ILE A 37 -29.32 56.86 -5.84
CA ILE A 37 -27.86 56.84 -6.00
C ILE A 37 -27.19 56.36 -4.72
N ASP A 38 -27.63 56.83 -3.55
CA ASP A 38 -27.08 56.41 -2.26
C ASP A 38 -27.30 54.91 -2.00
N ILE A 39 -28.50 54.40 -2.28
CA ILE A 39 -28.84 52.98 -2.14
C ILE A 39 -27.98 52.12 -3.10
N MET A 40 -27.85 52.53 -4.35
CA MET A 40 -27.03 51.82 -5.34
C MET A 40 -25.56 51.84 -4.94
N THR A 41 -25.04 52.98 -4.47
CA THR A 41 -23.66 53.12 -4.02
C THR A 41 -23.37 52.19 -2.85
N HIS A 42 -24.25 52.14 -1.85
CA HIS A 42 -24.10 51.23 -0.72
C HIS A 42 -24.19 49.76 -1.14
N THR A 43 -25.05 49.43 -2.11
CA THR A 43 -25.18 48.07 -2.63
C THR A 43 -23.93 47.64 -3.41
N ILE A 44 -23.39 48.50 -4.26
CA ILE A 44 -22.11 48.27 -4.95
C ILE A 44 -21.00 48.02 -3.95
N GLN A 45 -20.92 48.82 -2.89
CA GLN A 45 -19.91 48.66 -1.86
C GLN A 45 -20.02 47.31 -1.14
N ARG A 46 -21.22 46.90 -0.73
CA ARG A 46 -21.45 45.58 -0.12
C ARG A 46 -21.09 44.42 -1.05
N GLU A 47 -21.43 44.51 -2.34
CA GLU A 47 -21.07 43.49 -3.32
C GLU A 47 -19.56 43.42 -3.57
N ARG A 48 -18.86 44.57 -3.57
CA ARG A 48 -17.39 44.61 -3.65
C ARG A 48 -16.73 43.98 -2.44
N GLU A 49 -17.23 44.26 -1.23
CA GLU A 49 -16.75 43.64 0.01
C GLU A 49 -16.97 42.12 -0.02
N ARG A 50 -18.14 41.67 -0.46
CA ARG A 50 -18.46 40.24 -0.62
C ARG A 50 -17.57 39.57 -1.66
N ALA A 51 -17.30 40.23 -2.78
CA ALA A 51 -16.42 39.73 -3.82
C ALA A 51 -14.97 39.59 -3.30
N ALA A 52 -14.47 40.60 -2.57
CA ALA A 52 -13.14 40.56 -1.96
C ALA A 52 -13.04 39.45 -0.89
N GLU A 53 -14.09 39.24 -0.09
CA GLU A 53 -14.15 38.15 0.88
C GLU A 53 -14.11 36.78 0.20
N LEU A 54 -14.92 36.58 -0.85
CA LEU A 54 -14.95 35.33 -1.60
C LEU A 54 -13.62 35.06 -2.31
N GLU A 55 -13.00 36.09 -2.87
CA GLU A 55 -11.68 35.99 -3.48
C GLU A 55 -10.63 35.60 -2.43
N LEU A 56 -10.65 36.21 -1.26
CA LEU A 56 -9.76 35.83 -0.17
C LEU A 56 -10.00 34.38 0.26
N ARG A 57 -11.26 33.95 0.43
CA ARG A 57 -11.61 32.56 0.75
C ARG A 57 -11.11 31.59 -0.31
N ALA A 58 -11.32 31.91 -1.59
CA ALA A 58 -10.83 31.09 -2.70
C ALA A 58 -9.30 31.01 -2.71
N ARG A 59 -8.61 32.14 -2.51
CA ARG A 59 -7.15 32.18 -2.40
C ARG A 59 -6.65 31.38 -1.20
N LEU A 60 -7.29 31.48 -0.03
CA LEU A 60 -6.94 30.70 1.17
C LEU A 60 -7.17 29.20 0.96
N PHE A 61 -8.27 28.82 0.29
CA PHE A 61 -8.53 27.44 -0.10
C PHE A 61 -7.49 26.92 -1.11
N ASN A 62 -7.02 27.79 -2.01
CA ASN A 62 -6.02 27.47 -3.02
C ASN A 62 -4.56 27.49 -2.49
N PHE A 63 -4.27 28.26 -1.44
CA PHE A 63 -2.93 28.39 -0.84
C PHE A 63 -2.46 27.11 -0.11
N GLY A 64 -3.31 26.09 -0.02
CA GLY A 64 -3.15 24.96 0.86
C GLY A 64 -3.01 23.58 0.20
N LYS A 65 -2.57 23.47 -1.07
CA LYS A 65 -2.33 22.19 -1.81
C LYS A 65 -3.41 21.75 -2.82
N TYR A 66 -4.06 22.67 -3.53
CA TYR A 66 -4.83 22.28 -4.73
C TYR A 66 -4.01 22.55 -5.98
N LYS A 67 -2.92 21.82 -6.16
CA LYS A 67 -2.30 21.68 -7.48
C LYS A 67 -3.05 20.53 -8.15
N SER A 68 -3.94 20.84 -9.09
CA SER A 68 -4.71 19.80 -9.81
C SER A 68 -3.79 18.70 -10.32
N ASP A 69 -2.62 19.10 -10.80
CA ASP A 69 -1.63 18.20 -11.40
C ASP A 69 -1.05 17.20 -10.38
N ASP A 70 -0.80 17.65 -9.14
CA ASP A 70 -0.31 16.77 -8.06
C ASP A 70 -1.40 15.78 -7.62
N GLN A 71 -2.66 16.21 -7.63
CA GLN A 71 -3.80 15.38 -7.26
C GLN A 71 -4.16 14.38 -8.37
N GLU A 72 -4.06 14.79 -9.63
CA GLU A 72 -4.27 13.95 -10.81
C GLU A 72 -3.19 12.86 -10.87
N GLY A 73 -1.91 13.20 -10.68
CA GLY A 73 -0.85 12.20 -10.56
C GLY A 73 -1.01 11.24 -9.39
N MET A 74 -1.57 11.70 -8.27
CA MET A 74 -1.92 10.82 -7.14
C MET A 74 -3.07 9.87 -7.49
N PHE A 75 -4.11 10.33 -8.20
CA PHE A 75 -5.20 9.47 -8.66
C PHE A 75 -4.74 8.43 -9.66
N ASP A 76 -3.85 8.79 -10.58
CA ASP A 76 -3.25 7.85 -11.53
C ASP A 76 -2.42 6.78 -10.81
N SER A 77 -1.55 7.19 -9.87
CA SER A 77 -0.77 6.26 -9.07
C SER A 77 -1.65 5.30 -8.27
N LEU A 78 -2.74 5.79 -7.70
CA LEU A 78 -3.74 4.97 -7.02
C LEU A 78 -4.40 3.99 -7.99
N GLY A 79 -4.80 4.46 -9.18
CA GLY A 79 -5.38 3.62 -10.22
C GLY A 79 -4.49 2.44 -10.60
N VAL A 80 -3.21 2.70 -10.84
CA VAL A 80 -2.22 1.64 -11.15
C VAL A 80 -2.13 0.61 -10.01
N LYS A 81 -2.10 1.07 -8.75
CA LYS A 81 -2.01 0.14 -7.61
C LYS A 81 -3.29 -0.69 -7.44
N VAL A 82 -4.46 -0.07 -7.65
CA VAL A 82 -5.73 -0.78 -7.64
C VAL A 82 -5.78 -1.83 -8.75
N GLU A 83 -5.22 -1.55 -9.92
CA GLU A 83 -5.12 -2.52 -11.01
C GLU A 83 -4.24 -3.72 -10.69
N GLU A 84 -3.08 -3.47 -10.09
CA GLU A 84 -2.20 -4.56 -9.62
C GLU A 84 -2.93 -5.50 -8.64
N VAL A 85 -3.63 -4.92 -7.66
CA VAL A 85 -4.39 -5.70 -6.67
C VAL A 85 -5.56 -6.42 -7.33
N TYR A 86 -6.28 -5.76 -8.22
CA TYR A 86 -7.41 -6.34 -8.94
C TYR A 86 -6.99 -7.57 -9.74
N ARG A 87 -5.89 -7.49 -10.51
CA ARG A 87 -5.33 -8.63 -11.25
C ARG A 87 -4.88 -9.76 -10.33
N GLY A 88 -4.30 -9.43 -9.18
CA GLY A 88 -3.86 -10.43 -8.20
C GLY A 88 -5.00 -11.16 -7.47
N CYS A 89 -6.09 -10.46 -7.18
CA CYS A 89 -7.20 -10.99 -6.37
C CYS A 89 -8.37 -11.53 -7.20
N VAL A 90 -8.73 -10.83 -8.27
CA VAL A 90 -9.91 -11.11 -9.11
C VAL A 90 -9.51 -11.78 -10.43
N GLY A 91 -8.46 -11.26 -11.08
CA GLY A 91 -7.96 -11.71 -12.38
C GLY A 91 -8.02 -10.62 -13.45
N ASP A 92 -7.48 -10.90 -14.64
CA ASP A 92 -7.50 -9.94 -15.75
C ASP A 92 -8.92 -9.78 -16.30
N SER A 93 -9.31 -8.53 -16.59
CA SER A 93 -10.58 -8.20 -17.23
C SER A 93 -10.31 -7.56 -18.59
N GLU A 94 -11.01 -8.01 -19.63
CA GLU A 94 -10.95 -7.40 -20.97
C GLU A 94 -11.71 -6.06 -21.06
N ALA A 95 -12.46 -5.71 -20.01
CA ALA A 95 -13.24 -4.48 -19.96
C ALA A 95 -12.41 -3.32 -19.36
N ASN A 96 -12.54 -2.12 -19.92
CA ASN A 96 -12.03 -0.89 -19.33
C ASN A 96 -12.87 -0.55 -18.09
N LEU A 97 -12.48 -1.09 -16.94
CA LEU A 97 -13.13 -0.83 -15.65
C LEU A 97 -12.60 0.47 -15.04
N SER A 98 -13.48 1.23 -14.39
CA SER A 98 -13.05 2.37 -13.58
C SER A 98 -12.45 1.89 -12.26
N THR A 99 -11.56 2.69 -11.66
CA THR A 99 -10.94 2.40 -10.36
C THR A 99 -11.97 2.05 -9.28
N LEU A 100 -13.12 2.74 -9.27
CA LEU A 100 -14.20 2.47 -8.31
C LEU A 100 -14.86 1.10 -8.54
N GLN A 101 -15.05 0.71 -9.80
CA GLN A 101 -15.61 -0.60 -10.14
C GLN A 101 -14.65 -1.72 -9.73
N MET A 102 -13.34 -1.51 -9.91
CA MET A 102 -12.31 -2.46 -9.52
C MET A 102 -12.26 -2.63 -8.00
N LEU A 103 -12.32 -1.52 -7.24
CA LEU A 103 -12.40 -1.57 -5.77
C LEU A 103 -13.62 -2.35 -5.30
N LYS A 104 -14.79 -2.10 -5.87
CA LYS A 104 -16.02 -2.83 -5.53
C LYS A 104 -15.90 -4.34 -5.79
N ALA A 105 -15.25 -4.71 -6.88
CA ALA A 105 -15.01 -6.12 -7.21
C ALA A 105 -13.99 -6.78 -6.26
N ILE A 106 -12.95 -6.04 -5.85
CA ILE A 106 -12.00 -6.50 -4.82
C ILE A 106 -12.72 -6.73 -3.49
N GLU A 107 -13.55 -5.78 -3.04
CA GLU A 107 -14.34 -5.92 -1.82
C GLU A 107 -15.25 -7.15 -1.87
N SER A 108 -16.01 -7.32 -2.95
CA SER A 108 -16.85 -8.51 -3.15
C SER A 108 -16.05 -9.80 -3.09
N ARG A 109 -14.85 -9.84 -3.67
CA ARG A 109 -13.98 -11.02 -3.64
C ARG A 109 -13.45 -11.29 -2.24
N LEU A 110 -13.12 -10.26 -1.47
CA LEU A 110 -12.71 -10.41 -0.07
C LEU A 110 -13.85 -11.01 0.76
N ASP A 111 -15.06 -10.48 0.63
CA ASP A 111 -16.24 -10.98 1.35
C ASP A 111 -16.51 -12.45 1.03
N GLU A 112 -16.51 -12.83 -0.24
CA GLU A 112 -16.68 -14.23 -0.65
C GLU A 112 -15.62 -15.16 -0.07
N LEU A 113 -14.37 -14.71 0.02
CA LEU A 113 -13.28 -15.51 0.58
C LEU A 113 -13.43 -15.67 2.09
N LEU A 114 -13.84 -14.62 2.79
CA LEU A 114 -14.10 -14.66 4.23
C LEU A 114 -15.24 -15.63 4.55
N GLU A 115 -16.35 -15.55 3.82
CA GLU A 115 -17.47 -16.49 3.98
C GLU A 115 -17.03 -17.94 3.74
N LYS A 116 -16.24 -18.19 2.69
CA LYS A 116 -15.70 -19.52 2.42
C LYS A 116 -14.82 -20.04 3.55
N VAL A 117 -14.01 -19.18 4.18
CA VAL A 117 -13.16 -19.54 5.31
C VAL A 117 -13.99 -19.89 6.54
N GLU A 118 -15.08 -19.16 6.82
CA GLU A 118 -15.95 -19.41 7.95
C GLU A 118 -16.71 -20.75 7.84
N ILE A 119 -17.08 -21.15 6.62
CA ILE A 119 -17.85 -22.39 6.38
C ILE A 119 -16.98 -23.66 6.41
N VAL A 120 -15.64 -23.55 6.37
CA VAL A 120 -14.77 -24.74 6.30
C VAL A 120 -14.91 -25.61 7.57
N PRO A 121 -15.32 -26.89 7.45
CA PRO A 121 -15.40 -27.80 8.59
C PRO A 121 -14.02 -28.06 9.22
N LYS A 122 -13.97 -28.10 10.56
CA LYS A 122 -12.73 -28.30 11.33
C LYS A 122 -12.03 -29.61 10.97
N GLU A 123 -12.77 -30.67 10.69
CA GLU A 123 -12.24 -31.98 10.34
C GLU A 123 -11.44 -31.92 9.03
N ARG A 124 -11.94 -31.17 8.04
CA ARG A 124 -11.24 -30.98 6.77
C ARG A 124 -9.95 -30.19 6.94
N LEU A 125 -9.94 -29.19 7.84
CA LEU A 125 -8.73 -28.43 8.16
C LEU A 125 -7.65 -29.32 8.79
N VAL A 126 -8.02 -30.12 9.79
CA VAL A 126 -7.08 -31.06 10.45
C VAL A 126 -6.51 -32.07 9.46
N LEU A 127 -7.33 -32.59 8.54
CA LEU A 127 -6.85 -33.50 7.50
C LEU A 127 -5.89 -32.81 6.52
N ALA A 128 -6.20 -31.59 6.08
CA ALA A 128 -5.34 -30.81 5.21
C ALA A 128 -4.00 -30.47 5.87
N GLU A 129 -4.01 -30.10 7.16
CA GLU A 129 -2.81 -29.82 7.94
C GLU A 129 -1.92 -31.06 8.07
N ARG A 130 -2.51 -32.22 8.42
CA ARG A 130 -1.78 -33.49 8.47
C ARG A 130 -1.20 -33.88 7.12
N ALA A 131 -1.92 -33.65 6.03
CA ALA A 131 -1.43 -33.92 4.68
C ALA A 131 -0.22 -33.02 4.33
N LYS A 132 -0.32 -31.72 4.58
CA LYS A 132 0.76 -30.75 4.34
C LYS A 132 2.01 -31.07 5.17
N GLU A 133 1.83 -31.42 6.44
CA GLU A 133 2.96 -31.81 7.29
C GLU A 133 3.58 -33.14 6.82
N LYS A 134 2.76 -34.11 6.39
CA LYS A 134 3.27 -35.37 5.81
C LYS A 134 4.09 -35.12 4.55
N GLU A 135 3.62 -34.27 3.65
CA GLU A 135 4.35 -33.88 2.44
C GLU A 135 5.67 -33.19 2.77
N ARG A 136 5.66 -32.22 3.69
CA ARG A 136 6.87 -31.54 4.16
C ARG A 136 7.89 -32.54 4.71
N ARG A 137 7.45 -33.50 5.53
CA ARG A 137 8.32 -34.57 6.07
C ARG A 137 8.86 -35.49 4.98
N PHE A 138 8.06 -35.81 3.99
CA PHE A 138 8.48 -36.64 2.85
C PHE A 138 9.56 -35.93 2.03
N ARG A 139 9.33 -34.66 1.66
CA ARG A 139 10.31 -33.83 0.95
C ARG A 139 11.65 -33.76 1.67
N LEU A 140 11.65 -33.51 2.97
CA LEU A 140 12.89 -33.44 3.75
C LEU A 140 13.67 -34.77 3.76
N ARG A 141 12.95 -35.90 3.84
CA ARG A 141 13.58 -37.23 3.78
C ARG A 141 14.17 -37.51 2.41
N ASP A 142 13.43 -37.16 1.37
CA ASP A 142 13.85 -37.36 -0.02
C ASP A 142 15.09 -36.51 -0.35
N GLU A 143 15.06 -35.22 0.01
CA GLU A 143 16.20 -34.30 -0.11
C GLU A 143 17.44 -34.84 0.62
N LYS A 144 17.27 -35.41 1.83
CA LYS A 144 18.37 -36.05 2.57
C LYS A 144 18.89 -37.30 1.88
N MET A 145 18.02 -38.20 1.42
CA MET A 145 18.44 -39.40 0.69
C MET A 145 19.17 -39.05 -0.60
N HIS A 146 18.73 -38.01 -1.31
CA HIS A 146 19.40 -37.49 -2.48
C HIS A 146 20.81 -36.97 -2.17
N GLN A 147 20.98 -36.20 -1.09
CA GLN A 147 22.29 -35.73 -0.65
C GLN A 147 23.21 -36.88 -0.26
N ASP A 148 22.70 -37.86 0.50
CA ASP A 148 23.48 -39.03 0.92
C ASP A 148 23.93 -39.86 -0.29
N LYS A 149 23.04 -40.04 -1.28
CA LYS A 149 23.35 -40.73 -2.54
C LYS A 149 24.42 -39.98 -3.35
N GLN A 150 24.28 -38.66 -3.52
CA GLN A 150 25.30 -37.85 -4.20
C GLN A 150 26.66 -37.95 -3.52
N HIS A 151 26.69 -37.87 -2.18
CA HIS A 151 27.93 -38.00 -1.42
C HIS A 151 28.55 -39.40 -1.56
N GLN A 152 27.74 -40.46 -1.60
CA GLN A 152 28.22 -41.82 -1.86
C GLN A 152 28.78 -41.97 -3.28
N GLU A 153 28.08 -41.44 -4.29
CA GLU A 153 28.52 -41.44 -5.68
C GLU A 153 29.84 -40.67 -5.86
N GLU A 154 29.98 -39.50 -5.22
CA GLU A 154 31.23 -38.74 -5.22
C GLU A 154 32.38 -39.52 -4.57
N ARG A 155 32.14 -40.20 -3.44
CA ARG A 155 33.14 -41.03 -2.78
C ARG A 155 33.60 -42.17 -3.68
N LEU A 156 32.65 -42.85 -4.32
CA LEU A 156 32.94 -43.94 -5.25
C LEU A 156 33.74 -43.42 -6.45
N LYS A 157 33.32 -42.30 -7.05
CA LYS A 157 34.01 -41.66 -8.17
C LYS A 157 35.45 -41.29 -7.81
N ARG A 158 35.67 -40.63 -6.66
CA ARG A 158 37.04 -40.29 -6.18
C ARG A 158 37.90 -41.54 -5.92
N ALA A 159 37.31 -42.64 -5.46
CA ALA A 159 38.04 -43.89 -5.25
C ALA A 159 38.45 -44.54 -6.60
N LEU A 160 37.55 -44.54 -7.59
CA LEU A 160 37.83 -45.02 -8.94
C LEU A 160 38.92 -44.17 -9.61
N GLU A 161 38.84 -42.84 -9.50
CA GLU A 161 39.87 -41.92 -10.02
C GLU A 161 41.24 -42.19 -9.37
N ARG A 162 41.32 -42.45 -8.06
CA ARG A 162 42.58 -42.85 -7.40
C ARG A 162 43.13 -44.20 -7.88
N ALA A 163 42.25 -45.15 -8.17
CA ALA A 163 42.65 -46.46 -8.67
C ALA A 163 43.14 -46.40 -10.13
N GLN A 164 42.59 -45.49 -10.93
CA GLN A 164 42.97 -45.25 -12.32
C GLN A 164 44.18 -44.30 -12.46
N ALA A 165 44.46 -43.48 -11.45
CA ALA A 165 45.62 -42.61 -11.45
C ALA A 165 46.92 -43.43 -11.51
N ASP A 166 47.80 -43.04 -12.42
CA ASP A 166 49.03 -43.77 -12.69
C ASP A 166 49.89 -43.86 -11.43
N VAL A 167 50.25 -45.09 -11.03
CA VAL A 167 51.11 -45.31 -9.86
C VAL A 167 52.49 -44.77 -10.20
N LYS A 168 52.84 -43.60 -9.66
CA LYS A 168 54.22 -43.11 -9.68
C LYS A 168 55.09 -44.15 -8.97
N LYS A 169 55.88 -44.89 -9.75
CA LYS A 169 56.87 -45.84 -9.22
C LYS A 169 57.87 -45.06 -8.38
N THR A 170 57.70 -45.10 -7.06
CA THR A 170 58.75 -44.65 -6.15
C THR A 170 59.92 -45.61 -6.29
N VAL A 171 61.09 -45.08 -6.65
CA VAL A 171 62.36 -45.81 -6.55
C VAL A 171 62.43 -46.36 -5.13
N SER A 172 62.60 -47.68 -5.01
CA SER A 172 62.57 -48.45 -3.77
C SER A 172 63.30 -47.75 -2.62
N HIS A 173 62.55 -47.19 -1.67
CA HIS A 173 63.08 -46.96 -0.32
C HIS A 173 62.93 -48.27 0.46
N THR A 174 64.07 -48.84 0.81
CA THR A 174 64.21 -50.06 1.63
C THR A 174 63.35 -49.95 2.88
N ILE A 175 62.41 -50.88 3.05
CA ILE A 175 61.68 -51.06 4.31
C ILE A 175 62.68 -51.64 5.30
N CYS A 176 63.18 -50.81 6.23
CA CYS A 176 63.86 -51.33 7.40
C CYS A 176 62.80 -52.01 8.28
N LEU A 177 62.76 -53.34 8.29
CA LEU A 177 62.09 -54.07 9.36
C LEU A 177 62.88 -53.81 10.64
N ASN A 178 62.35 -52.95 11.51
CA ASN A 178 62.83 -52.85 12.88
C ASN A 178 62.31 -54.08 13.66
N THR A 179 62.94 -55.25 13.47
CA THR A 179 62.79 -56.37 14.42
C THR A 179 63.62 -56.06 15.65
N THR A 180 63.00 -55.45 16.66
CA THR A 180 63.52 -55.50 18.02
C THR A 180 63.34 -56.92 18.58
N PRO A 181 64.35 -57.48 19.27
CA PRO A 181 64.31 -58.86 19.74
C PRO A 181 63.24 -59.01 20.83
N LEU A 182 62.58 -60.18 20.83
CA LEU A 182 61.63 -60.58 21.86
C LEU A 182 62.33 -60.58 23.23
N GLN A 183 62.08 -59.54 24.01
CA GLN A 183 62.28 -59.58 25.45
C GLN A 183 60.90 -59.54 26.11
N SER A 184 60.56 -60.68 26.70
CA SER A 184 59.46 -60.89 27.65
C SER A 184 59.24 -59.67 28.54
N TYR A 185 58.00 -59.20 28.70
CA TYR A 185 57.39 -58.81 29.99
C TYR A 185 55.94 -58.29 29.76
N SER A 186 54.98 -59.04 30.32
CA SER A 186 53.61 -58.71 30.78
C SER A 186 52.71 -57.71 30.00
N PRO A 187 51.44 -58.06 29.72
CA PRO A 187 50.52 -57.17 29.03
C PRO A 187 50.09 -56.02 29.94
N LYS A 188 50.53 -54.79 29.63
CA LYS A 188 49.83 -53.59 30.08
C LYS A 188 48.74 -53.28 29.07
N LEU A 189 47.49 -53.43 29.50
CA LEU A 189 46.31 -52.91 28.81
C LEU A 189 46.50 -51.41 28.61
N CYS A 190 46.90 -51.02 27.39
CA CYS A 190 46.88 -49.62 26.98
C CYS A 190 45.48 -49.33 26.45
N ALA A 191 44.61 -48.87 27.35
CA ALA A 191 43.38 -48.20 26.99
C ALA A 191 43.72 -47.04 26.05
N LYS A 192 43.25 -47.10 24.80
CA LYS A 192 43.16 -45.94 23.93
C LYS A 192 42.03 -46.11 22.92
N SER A 193 41.03 -45.27 23.16
CA SER A 193 40.08 -44.72 22.20
C SER A 193 39.21 -45.71 21.45
N VAL A 194 38.09 -46.05 22.11
CA VAL A 194 36.82 -46.33 21.46
C VAL A 194 36.66 -45.42 20.23
N CYS A 195 36.50 -46.03 19.06
CA CYS A 195 35.99 -45.34 17.89
C CYS A 195 34.68 -44.65 18.28
N ASN A 196 34.66 -43.33 18.31
CA ASN A 196 33.41 -42.57 18.34
C ASN A 196 32.69 -42.77 17.00
N ILE A 197 31.99 -43.90 16.89
CA ILE A 197 30.87 -44.09 15.95
C ILE A 197 29.60 -44.05 16.81
N THR A 198 29.38 -42.93 17.48
CA THR A 198 28.09 -42.58 18.09
C THR A 198 27.96 -41.07 18.12
N LEU A 199 27.84 -40.46 16.95
CA LEU A 199 27.31 -39.10 16.81
C LEU A 199 26.43 -39.07 15.57
N SER A 200 25.21 -39.62 15.69
CA SER A 200 23.99 -39.04 15.07
C SER A 200 22.70 -39.79 15.45
N LEU A 201 22.57 -40.34 16.66
CA LEU A 201 21.27 -40.89 17.12
C LEU A 201 20.61 -40.14 18.29
N ASP A 202 21.19 -39.04 18.79
CA ASP A 202 20.61 -38.25 19.91
C ASP A 202 20.03 -36.89 19.50
N ALA A 203 19.62 -36.73 18.23
CA ALA A 203 18.85 -35.56 17.79
C ALA A 203 17.37 -35.86 17.51
N TYR A 204 16.90 -37.10 17.73
CA TYR A 204 15.52 -37.51 17.46
C TYR A 204 14.74 -38.00 18.70
N ARG A 205 15.14 -37.59 19.90
CA ARG A 205 14.46 -37.97 21.15
C ARG A 205 14.10 -36.82 22.08
N LEU A 206 13.90 -35.60 21.55
CA LEU A 206 13.35 -34.46 22.30
C LEU A 206 12.29 -33.68 21.52
N THR A 207 11.30 -34.39 20.97
CA THR A 207 10.01 -33.77 20.58
C THR A 207 8.85 -34.73 20.83
N GLU A 208 8.76 -35.28 22.05
CA GLU A 208 7.57 -36.02 22.47
C GLU A 208 7.25 -35.89 23.97
N ILE A 209 7.50 -34.72 24.56
CA ILE A 209 6.90 -34.33 25.85
C ILE A 209 6.59 -32.83 25.78
N LEU A 210 5.48 -32.47 25.13
CA LEU A 210 4.69 -31.25 25.35
C LEU A 210 3.45 -31.33 24.44
N HIS A 211 2.47 -32.13 24.86
CA HIS A 211 1.03 -31.97 24.64
C HIS A 211 0.31 -33.23 25.17
N ASN A 212 0.03 -33.20 26.48
CA ASN A 212 -1.20 -33.72 27.03
C ASN A 212 -1.83 -32.57 27.80
#